data_AF-A0A377TNJ2-F1
#
_entry.id   AF-A0A377TNJ2-F1
#
_cell.length_a   1.000
_cell.length_b   1.000
_cell.length_c   1.000
_cell.angle_alpha   90.00
_cell.angle_beta   90.00
_cell.angle_gamma   90.00
#
_symmetry.space_group_name_H-M   'P 1'
#
loop_
_entity.id
_entity.type
_entity.pdbx_description
1 polymer ?
#
loop_
_entity_poly.entity_id
_entity_poly.type
_entity_poly.pdbx_seq_one_letter_code
_entity_poly.pdbx_strand_id
1 'polypeptide(L)'
;MLWQATPASLWQGRDDSAEAPNALRLFQTIVRAERFAPQEMPGDIALLGFACDEGVRRNKGRTGAADGPATLRRALANMASHQGHDRCVDMGTISVDGEQLEAAHQALREAVADCQRAGKRTLVLGGGHETAFGHGAGVLDAFPGEKVGIINLDAHLDLRFADCASSGRRSASWRWSVTRSSAVFTIPASGLAGRRTPRRYGMKRRAARWLSLKIWRC
;
A
#
# COMPACT_ATOMS: atom_id res chain seq x y z
N MET A 1 9.46 -19.01 2.64
CA MET A 1 9.44 -17.62 2.13
C MET A 1 8.00 -17.14 2.20
N LEU A 2 7.73 -15.98 2.81
CA LEU A 2 6.36 -15.46 3.00
C LEU A 2 5.74 -14.88 1.71
N TRP A 3 6.57 -14.71 0.68
CA TRP A 3 6.18 -14.21 -0.64
C TRP A 3 5.61 -15.31 -1.52
N GLN A 4 4.59 -14.95 -2.32
CA GLN A 4 3.94 -15.79 -3.31
C GLN A 4 3.67 -15.00 -4.59
N ALA A 5 3.86 -15.63 -5.75
CA ALA A 5 3.47 -15.05 -7.03
C ALA A 5 1.94 -14.87 -7.10
N THR A 6 1.49 -13.75 -7.63
CA THR A 6 0.05 -13.48 -7.77
C THR A 6 -0.56 -14.44 -8.79
N PRO A 7 -1.65 -15.17 -8.50
CA PRO A 7 -2.31 -16.05 -9.47
C PRO A 7 -2.82 -15.30 -10.71
N ALA A 8 -2.74 -15.94 -11.88
CA ALA A 8 -3.23 -15.37 -13.15
C ALA A 8 -4.72 -15.05 -13.11
N SER A 9 -5.48 -15.83 -12.33
CA SER A 9 -6.92 -15.69 -12.18
C SER A 9 -7.36 -14.36 -11.57
N LEU A 10 -6.47 -13.63 -10.90
CA LEU A 10 -6.77 -12.31 -10.34
C LEU A 10 -6.71 -11.18 -11.37
N TRP A 11 -6.02 -11.41 -12.49
CA TRP A 11 -5.89 -10.46 -13.59
C TRP A 11 -6.69 -10.95 -14.79
N GLN A 12 -8.00 -10.89 -14.65
CA GLN A 12 -8.96 -11.21 -15.69
C GLN A 12 -10.00 -10.10 -15.81
N GLY A 13 -10.56 -9.96 -17.01
CA GLY A 13 -11.48 -8.88 -17.30
C GLY A 13 -12.19 -9.04 -18.63
N ARG A 14 -12.99 -8.04 -18.97
CA ARG A 14 -13.65 -7.94 -20.27
C ARG A 14 -12.62 -7.57 -21.33
N ASP A 15 -12.47 -8.40 -22.35
CA ASP A 15 -11.62 -8.10 -23.49
C ASP A 15 -12.44 -7.45 -24.60
N ASP A 16 -12.15 -6.18 -24.89
CA ASP A 16 -12.81 -5.37 -25.92
C ASP A 16 -11.96 -5.26 -27.21
N SER A 17 -10.87 -6.02 -27.33
CA SER A 17 -9.93 -5.92 -28.46
C SER A 17 -10.56 -6.18 -29.83
N ALA A 18 -11.66 -6.93 -29.88
CA ALA A 18 -12.44 -7.15 -31.10
C ALA A 18 -13.19 -5.89 -31.57
N GLU A 19 -13.60 -5.01 -30.65
CA GLU A 19 -14.35 -3.78 -30.94
C GLU A 19 -13.42 -2.56 -31.06
N ALA A 20 -12.40 -2.50 -30.19
CA ALA A 20 -11.43 -1.42 -30.15
C ALA A 20 -10.04 -1.98 -29.77
N PRO A 21 -9.18 -2.32 -30.75
CA PRO A 21 -7.88 -2.96 -30.51
C PRO A 21 -6.92 -2.18 -29.60
N ASN A 22 -7.12 -0.87 -29.45
CA ASN A 22 -6.31 0.01 -28.61
C ASN A 22 -6.93 0.27 -27.21
N ALA A 23 -8.14 -0.21 -26.94
CA ALA A 23 -8.82 -0.05 -25.66
C ALA A 23 -8.37 -1.11 -24.63
N LEU A 24 -7.05 -1.18 -24.40
CA LEU A 24 -6.46 -2.16 -23.50
C LEU A 24 -6.85 -1.89 -22.04
N ARG A 25 -6.95 -2.96 -21.26
CA ARG A 25 -7.16 -2.93 -19.81
C ARG A 25 -5.90 -3.38 -19.06
N LEU A 26 -5.84 -3.08 -17.76
CA LEU A 26 -4.66 -3.40 -16.93
C LEU A 26 -4.33 -4.89 -16.99
N PHE A 27 -5.33 -5.78 -16.93
CA PHE A 27 -5.09 -7.22 -16.97
C PHE A 27 -4.39 -7.71 -18.26
N GLN A 28 -4.54 -6.99 -19.38
CA GLN A 28 -3.92 -7.33 -20.66
C GLN A 28 -2.46 -6.84 -20.76
N THR A 29 -2.06 -5.91 -19.90
CA THR A 29 -0.77 -5.20 -20.03
C THR A 29 0.13 -5.37 -18.82
N ILE A 30 -0.41 -5.81 -17.68
CA ILE A 30 0.37 -6.00 -16.46
C ILE A 30 1.26 -7.24 -16.61
N VAL A 31 2.54 -7.05 -16.30
CA VAL A 31 3.47 -8.17 -16.16
C VAL A 31 3.38 -8.69 -14.73
N ARG A 32 3.34 -10.01 -14.57
CA ARG A 32 3.36 -10.67 -13.26
C ARG A 32 4.72 -11.33 -13.04
N ALA A 33 5.30 -11.09 -11.88
CA ALA A 33 6.53 -11.75 -11.46
C ALA A 33 6.22 -13.20 -11.03
N GLU A 34 6.92 -14.17 -11.63
CA GLU A 34 6.88 -15.58 -11.20
C GLU A 34 7.90 -15.89 -10.11
N ARG A 35 8.98 -15.09 -10.05
CA ARG A 35 9.97 -15.06 -8.97
C ARG A 35 10.17 -13.63 -8.49
N PHE A 36 10.56 -13.46 -7.24
CA PHE A 36 10.88 -12.13 -6.73
C PHE A 36 12.29 -11.68 -7.19
N ALA A 37 12.35 -10.95 -8.29
CA ALA A 37 13.59 -10.39 -8.85
C ALA A 37 13.37 -8.98 -9.42
N PRO A 38 13.20 -7.95 -8.57
CA PRO A 38 12.80 -6.60 -9.01
C PRO A 38 13.66 -6.02 -10.13
N GLN A 39 14.97 -6.24 -10.11
CA GLN A 39 15.93 -5.74 -11.10
C GLN A 39 15.75 -6.35 -12.50
N GLU A 40 15.12 -7.51 -12.61
CA GLU A 40 14.88 -8.22 -13.88
C GLU A 40 13.49 -7.91 -14.46
N MET A 41 12.62 -7.30 -13.66
CA MET A 41 11.24 -7.05 -14.04
C MET A 41 11.09 -5.72 -14.80
N PRO A 42 10.29 -5.65 -15.88
CA PRO A 42 10.01 -4.41 -16.57
C PRO A 42 9.08 -3.50 -15.76
N GLY A 43 9.03 -2.22 -16.11
CA GLY A 43 8.09 -1.24 -15.55
C GLY A 43 8.62 -0.45 -14.36
N ASP A 44 7.95 0.67 -14.10
CA ASP A 44 8.38 1.74 -13.20
C ASP A 44 7.73 1.66 -11.82
N ILE A 45 6.64 0.90 -11.70
CA ILE A 45 5.84 0.78 -10.48
C ILE A 45 5.72 -0.69 -10.09
N ALA A 46 6.31 -1.06 -8.95
CA ALA A 46 6.15 -2.36 -8.32
C ALA A 46 4.86 -2.40 -7.49
N LEU A 47 3.89 -3.19 -7.94
CA LEU A 47 2.67 -3.48 -7.21
C LEU A 47 2.88 -4.70 -6.30
N LEU A 48 2.83 -4.50 -4.99
CA LEU A 48 2.98 -5.54 -3.98
C LEU A 48 1.65 -5.76 -3.25
N GLY A 49 1.37 -6.99 -2.83
CA GLY A 49 0.28 -7.29 -1.91
C GLY A 49 0.81 -7.56 -0.50
N PHE A 50 0.08 -7.15 0.52
CA PHE A 50 0.32 -7.58 1.91
C PHE A 50 -0.96 -8.18 2.48
N ALA A 51 -1.07 -9.50 2.42
CA ALA A 51 -2.23 -10.25 2.89
C ALA A 51 -2.12 -10.51 4.39
N CYS A 52 -2.60 -9.56 5.19
CA CYS A 52 -2.55 -9.59 6.64
C CYS A 52 -3.81 -8.99 7.26
N ASP A 53 -4.37 -9.69 8.25
CA ASP A 53 -5.36 -9.18 9.20
C ASP A 53 -4.99 -9.50 10.66
N GLU A 54 -3.78 -9.99 10.91
CA GLU A 54 -3.29 -10.31 12.25
C GLU A 54 -3.21 -9.05 13.13
N GLY A 55 -2.82 -7.90 12.57
CA GLY A 55 -2.87 -6.63 13.28
C GLY A 55 -4.30 -6.25 13.67
N VAL A 56 -5.28 -6.58 12.81
CA VAL A 56 -6.70 -6.37 13.07
C VAL A 56 -7.20 -7.25 14.20
N ARG A 57 -6.83 -8.54 14.19
CA ARG A 57 -7.13 -9.51 15.25
C ARG A 57 -6.55 -9.05 16.59
N ARG A 58 -5.26 -8.69 16.64
CA ARG A 58 -4.59 -8.15 17.84
C ARG A 58 -5.28 -6.88 18.36
N ASN A 59 -5.92 -6.10 17.48
CA ASN A 59 -6.68 -4.92 17.85
C ASN A 59 -8.15 -5.19 18.22
N LYS A 60 -8.59 -6.45 18.29
CA LYS A 60 -9.99 -6.86 18.50
C LYS A 60 -10.96 -6.33 17.44
N GLY A 61 -10.45 -6.13 16.22
CA GLY A 61 -11.26 -5.75 15.06
C GLY A 61 -11.88 -6.96 14.36
N ARG A 62 -12.58 -6.71 13.24
CA ARG A 62 -13.12 -7.77 12.36
C ARG A 62 -12.08 -8.15 11.31
N THR A 63 -11.67 -9.42 11.29
CA THR A 63 -10.75 -10.00 10.31
C THR A 63 -11.35 -10.03 8.89
N GLY A 64 -10.54 -10.36 7.89
CA GLY A 64 -10.90 -10.33 6.46
C GLY A 64 -10.10 -9.33 5.64
N ALA A 65 -9.26 -8.51 6.28
CA ALA A 65 -8.39 -7.58 5.56
C ALA A 65 -7.31 -8.33 4.73
N ALA A 66 -6.96 -9.56 5.09
CA ALA A 66 -6.04 -10.40 4.33
C ALA A 66 -6.49 -10.66 2.88
N ASP A 67 -7.80 -10.59 2.59
CA ASP A 67 -8.35 -10.71 1.23
C ASP A 67 -8.27 -9.42 0.41
N GLY A 68 -7.88 -8.31 1.04
CA GLY A 68 -7.76 -6.98 0.44
C GLY A 68 -6.90 -6.95 -0.82
N PRO A 69 -5.66 -7.47 -0.81
CA PRO A 69 -4.79 -7.45 -1.98
C PRO A 69 -5.41 -8.17 -3.19
N ALA A 70 -6.01 -9.34 -2.99
CA ALA A 70 -6.64 -10.10 -4.08
C ALA A 70 -7.90 -9.40 -4.61
N THR A 71 -8.70 -8.80 -3.73
CA THR A 71 -9.91 -8.08 -4.09
C THR A 71 -9.60 -6.79 -4.85
N LEU A 72 -8.60 -6.03 -4.40
CA LEU A 72 -8.14 -4.82 -5.07
C LEU A 72 -7.58 -5.12 -6.46
N ARG A 73 -6.79 -6.19 -6.63
CA ARG A 73 -6.31 -6.61 -7.96
C ARG A 73 -7.44 -6.91 -8.93
N ARG A 74 -8.46 -7.67 -8.51
CA ARG A 74 -9.64 -7.95 -9.34
C ARG A 74 -10.38 -6.67 -9.73
N ALA A 75 -10.47 -5.69 -8.83
CA ALA A 75 -11.09 -4.41 -9.13
C ALA A 75 -10.26 -3.59 -10.14
N LEU A 76 -8.93 -3.59 -10.00
CA LEU A 76 -8.00 -2.90 -10.88
C LEU A 76 -7.92 -3.55 -12.27
N ALA A 77 -8.07 -4.88 -12.36
CA ALA A 77 -7.87 -5.65 -13.59
C ALA A 77 -8.61 -5.08 -14.80
N ASN A 78 -9.86 -4.64 -14.60
CA ASN A 78 -10.72 -4.08 -15.64
C ASN A 78 -10.52 -2.58 -15.93
N MET A 79 -9.63 -1.89 -15.22
CA MET A 79 -9.36 -0.48 -15.50
C MET A 79 -8.63 -0.30 -16.83
N ALA A 80 -8.86 0.83 -17.50
CA ALA A 80 -8.19 1.15 -18.75
C ALA A 80 -6.66 1.26 -18.57
N SER A 81 -5.92 0.77 -19.56
CA SER A 81 -4.46 0.82 -19.63
C SER A 81 -4.04 1.66 -20.83
N HIS A 82 -3.72 2.92 -20.55
CA HIS A 82 -3.35 3.89 -21.58
C HIS A 82 -1.84 3.86 -21.86
N GLN A 83 -1.48 4.04 -23.14
CA GLN A 83 -0.09 4.23 -23.55
C GLN A 83 0.46 5.57 -23.04
N GLY A 84 1.77 5.65 -22.83
CA GLY A 84 2.45 6.87 -22.35
C GLY A 84 2.42 7.08 -20.84
N HIS A 85 1.75 6.20 -20.09
CA HIS A 85 1.84 6.16 -18.63
C HIS A 85 2.86 5.13 -18.15
N ASP A 86 3.42 5.42 -16.98
CA ASP A 86 4.29 4.50 -16.23
C ASP A 86 3.66 3.11 -16.09
N ARG A 87 4.46 2.07 -16.27
CA ARG A 87 3.98 0.69 -16.28
C ARG A 87 4.08 0.05 -14.89
N CYS A 88 2.98 -0.56 -14.48
CA CYS A 88 2.95 -1.39 -13.28
C CYS A 88 3.42 -2.82 -13.59
N VAL A 89 4.16 -3.40 -12.66
CA VAL A 89 4.46 -4.83 -12.59
C VAL A 89 3.94 -5.39 -11.29
N ASP A 90 3.19 -6.49 -11.34
CA ASP A 90 2.74 -7.20 -10.16
C ASP A 90 3.88 -8.06 -9.60
N MET A 91 4.40 -7.62 -8.47
CA MET A 91 5.52 -8.23 -7.77
C MET A 91 5.08 -9.26 -6.73
N GLY A 92 3.84 -9.76 -6.78
CA GLY A 92 3.36 -10.81 -5.89
C GLY A 92 2.78 -10.29 -4.57
N THR A 93 2.55 -11.22 -3.64
CA THR A 93 1.92 -10.94 -2.35
C THR A 93 2.74 -11.57 -1.22
N ILE A 94 2.89 -10.83 -0.14
CA ILE A 94 3.48 -11.30 1.12
C ILE A 94 2.34 -11.60 2.07
N SER A 95 2.32 -12.81 2.62
CA SER A 95 1.29 -13.28 3.55
C SER A 95 1.88 -13.49 4.94
N VAL A 96 1.02 -13.45 5.97
CA VAL A 96 1.42 -13.82 7.33
C VAL A 96 1.26 -15.33 7.51
N ASP A 97 2.27 -15.97 8.09
CA ASP A 97 2.18 -17.36 8.52
C ASP A 97 1.81 -17.42 10.01
N GLY A 98 0.60 -17.89 10.31
CA GLY A 98 0.05 -17.89 11.67
C GLY A 98 -0.02 -16.49 12.27
N GLU A 99 0.57 -16.30 13.45
CA GLU A 99 0.56 -15.03 14.19
C GLU A 99 1.86 -14.21 14.01
N GLN A 100 2.71 -14.58 13.04
CA GLN A 100 4.06 -14.01 12.85
C GLN A 100 4.07 -12.68 12.06
N LEU A 101 3.33 -11.69 12.56
CA LEU A 101 3.21 -10.36 11.95
C LEU A 101 4.57 -9.67 11.75
N GLU A 102 5.46 -9.80 12.72
CA GLU A 102 6.79 -9.18 12.72
C GLU A 102 7.66 -9.70 11.57
N ALA A 103 7.63 -11.01 11.32
CA ALA A 103 8.34 -11.63 10.19
C ALA A 103 7.77 -11.17 8.84
N ALA A 104 6.43 -11.05 8.75
CA ALA A 104 5.78 -10.55 7.54
C ALA A 104 6.09 -9.07 7.27
N HIS A 105 6.17 -8.24 8.31
CA HIS A 105 6.62 -6.85 8.19
C HIS A 105 8.07 -6.76 7.71
N GLN A 106 8.95 -7.61 8.22
CA GLN A 106 10.35 -7.64 7.79
C GLN A 106 10.44 -8.05 6.31
N ALA A 107 9.70 -9.08 5.89
CA ALA A 107 9.63 -9.47 4.49
C ALA A 107 9.08 -8.35 3.58
N LEU A 108 8.04 -7.64 4.02
CA LEU A 108 7.50 -6.49 3.26
C LEU A 108 8.50 -5.35 3.17
N ARG A 109 9.19 -5.04 4.26
CA ARG A 109 10.24 -4.02 4.33
C ARG A 109 11.37 -4.31 3.34
N GLU A 110 11.88 -5.53 3.34
CA GLU A 110 12.93 -5.99 2.42
C GLU A 110 12.46 -5.90 0.96
N ALA A 111 11.28 -6.45 0.66
CA ALA A 111 10.74 -6.42 -0.70
C ALA A 111 10.54 -5.00 -1.23
N VAL A 112 10.05 -4.08 -0.40
CA VAL A 112 9.89 -2.67 -0.75
C VAL A 112 11.25 -2.01 -0.98
N ALA A 113 12.22 -2.24 -0.09
CA ALA A 113 13.55 -1.66 -0.22
C ALA A 113 14.24 -2.13 -1.51
N ASP A 114 14.13 -3.41 -1.85
CA ASP A 114 14.71 -3.97 -3.07
C ASP A 114 14.05 -3.42 -4.33
N CYS A 115 12.72 -3.26 -4.33
CA CYS A 115 12.02 -2.62 -5.45
C CYS A 115 12.46 -1.16 -5.64
N GLN A 116 12.58 -0.40 -4.55
CA GLN A 116 13.03 1.01 -4.60
C GLN A 116 14.47 1.13 -5.08
N ARG A 117 15.38 0.27 -4.59
CA ARG A 117 16.78 0.21 -5.06
C ARG A 117 16.91 -0.21 -6.52
N ALA A 118 15.98 -1.03 -7.01
CA ALA A 118 15.85 -1.37 -8.43
C ALA A 118 15.23 -0.24 -9.28
N GLY A 119 15.05 0.96 -8.72
CA GLY A 119 14.53 2.13 -9.42
C GLY A 119 13.01 2.16 -9.59
N LYS A 120 12.27 1.28 -8.90
CA LYS A 120 10.80 1.20 -9.00
C LYS A 120 10.12 1.94 -7.86
N ARG A 121 9.06 2.69 -8.17
CA ARG A 121 8.13 3.16 -7.15
C ARG A 121 7.30 2.00 -6.64
N THR A 122 7.05 1.93 -5.34
CA THR A 122 6.25 0.83 -4.75
C THR A 122 4.82 1.27 -4.47
N LEU A 123 3.85 0.47 -4.89
CA LEU A 123 2.45 0.55 -4.49
C LEU A 123 2.08 -0.74 -3.74
N VAL A 124 1.73 -0.63 -2.46
CA VAL A 124 1.36 -1.80 -1.64
C VAL A 124 -0.15 -1.84 -1.45
N LEU A 125 -0.77 -2.90 -1.96
CA LEU A 125 -2.17 -3.24 -1.67
C LEU A 125 -2.18 -3.98 -0.34
N GLY A 126 -2.63 -3.28 0.70
CA GLY A 126 -2.66 -3.82 2.04
C GLY A 126 -3.85 -4.71 2.36
N GLY A 127 -3.78 -5.32 3.53
CA GLY A 127 -4.93 -5.71 4.32
C GLY A 127 -5.21 -4.65 5.38
N GLY A 128 -4.85 -4.92 6.63
CA GLY A 128 -4.99 -3.94 7.71
C GLY A 128 -3.96 -2.79 7.65
N HIS A 129 -4.13 -1.79 8.52
CA HIS A 129 -3.25 -0.60 8.60
C HIS A 129 -1.80 -0.92 8.98
N GLU A 130 -1.53 -2.11 9.49
CA GLU A 130 -0.20 -2.66 9.73
C GLU A 130 0.69 -2.63 8.47
N THR A 131 0.10 -2.73 7.27
CA THR A 131 0.79 -2.65 5.96
C THR A 131 1.75 -1.45 5.87
N ALA A 132 1.32 -0.30 6.37
CA ALA A 132 2.06 0.94 6.19
C ALA A 132 3.37 0.94 7.01
N PHE A 133 3.53 0.07 8.02
CA PHE A 133 4.79 -0.10 8.74
C PHE A 133 5.88 -0.64 7.82
N GLY A 134 5.65 -1.83 7.25
CA GLY A 134 6.62 -2.49 6.39
C GLY A 134 6.90 -1.66 5.14
N HIS A 135 5.88 -1.02 4.58
CA HIS A 135 6.05 -0.10 3.45
C HIS A 135 6.92 1.11 3.79
N GLY A 136 6.60 1.84 4.85
CA GLY A 136 7.38 3.02 5.24
C GLY A 136 8.82 2.69 5.63
N ALA A 137 9.03 1.60 6.38
CA ALA A 137 10.35 1.14 6.77
C ALA A 137 11.21 0.74 5.56
N GLY A 138 10.62 0.05 4.57
CA GLY A 138 11.34 -0.33 3.35
C GLY A 138 11.77 0.87 2.51
N VAL A 139 10.92 1.90 2.41
CA VAL A 139 11.28 3.16 1.74
C VAL A 139 12.43 3.85 2.46
N LEU A 140 12.38 3.98 3.78
CA LEU A 140 13.46 4.61 4.55
C LEU A 140 14.79 3.85 4.44
N ASP A 141 14.74 2.52 4.35
CA ASP A 141 15.93 1.69 4.16
C ASP A 141 16.54 1.82 2.77
N ALA A 142 15.72 2.09 1.75
CA ALA A 142 16.21 2.36 0.41
C ALA A 142 16.93 3.73 0.33
N PHE A 143 16.58 4.66 1.22
CA PHE A 143 17.07 6.05 1.19
C PHE A 143 17.58 6.52 2.58
N PRO A 144 18.61 5.88 3.17
CA PRO A 144 19.03 6.11 4.55
C PRO A 144 19.58 7.52 4.86
N GLY A 145 19.86 8.32 3.84
CA GLY A 145 20.33 9.70 3.96
C GLY A 145 19.36 10.75 3.41
N GLU A 146 18.20 10.35 2.91
CA GLU A 146 17.24 11.28 2.30
C GLU A 146 16.13 11.71 3.26
N LYS A 147 15.56 12.87 2.97
CA LYS A 147 14.40 13.44 3.66
C LYS A 147 13.12 12.86 3.07
N VAL A 148 12.54 11.86 3.73
CA VAL A 148 11.27 11.25 3.29
C VAL A 148 10.08 11.98 3.93
N GLY A 149 9.09 12.34 3.11
CA GLY A 149 7.80 12.88 3.56
C GLY A 149 6.71 11.82 3.56
N ILE A 150 5.90 11.76 4.62
CA ILE A 150 4.78 10.82 4.73
C ILE A 150 3.48 11.62 4.87
N ILE A 151 2.49 11.35 4.02
CA ILE A 151 1.19 12.04 4.09
C ILE A 151 0.10 11.05 4.51
N ASN A 152 -0.23 10.88 5.79
CA ASN A 152 -1.26 9.90 6.17
C ASN A 152 -2.68 10.43 5.83
N LEU A 153 -3.45 9.72 5.00
CA LEU A 153 -4.85 10.09 4.68
C LEU A 153 -5.79 9.13 5.42
N ASP A 154 -6.23 9.52 6.61
CA ASP A 154 -6.93 8.63 7.54
C ASP A 154 -7.92 9.41 8.40
N ALA A 155 -9.05 8.81 8.73
CA ALA A 155 -10.00 9.36 9.69
C ALA A 155 -9.41 9.41 11.11
N HIS A 156 -8.44 8.55 11.40
CA HIS A 156 -7.75 8.49 12.67
C HIS A 156 -6.30 8.98 12.54
N LEU A 157 -5.79 9.60 13.60
CA LEU A 157 -4.40 10.07 13.63
C LEU A 157 -3.39 8.91 13.71
N ASP A 158 -3.83 7.75 14.20
CA ASP A 158 -3.06 6.51 14.36
C ASP A 158 -1.71 6.66 15.11
N LEU A 159 -1.63 7.63 16.03
CA LEU A 159 -0.47 7.85 16.91
C LEU A 159 -0.57 7.12 18.27
N ARG A 160 -1.44 6.12 18.41
CA ARG A 160 -1.69 5.47 19.70
C ARG A 160 -0.57 4.49 20.06
N PHE A 161 -0.07 4.58 21.30
CA PHE A 161 0.95 3.68 21.85
C PHE A 161 0.41 2.26 22.07
N ALA A 162 1.24 1.25 21.80
CA ALA A 162 1.07 -0.12 22.26
C ALA A 162 2.41 -0.83 22.35
N ASP A 163 2.52 -1.77 23.29
CA ASP A 163 3.67 -2.66 23.45
C ASP A 163 3.78 -3.68 22.30
N CYS A 164 2.67 -3.94 21.60
CA CYS A 164 2.59 -4.84 20.44
C CYS A 164 1.91 -4.16 19.23
N ALA A 165 2.35 -4.47 18.00
CA ALA A 165 1.76 -3.91 16.78
C ALA A 165 0.31 -4.38 16.56
N SER A 166 -0.58 -3.46 16.19
CA SER A 166 -1.98 -3.74 15.82
C SER A 166 -2.52 -2.75 14.76
N SER A 167 -3.67 -3.03 14.16
CA SER A 167 -4.26 -2.26 13.05
C SER A 167 -4.70 -0.83 13.39
N GLY A 168 -4.82 -0.49 14.68
CA GLY A 168 -5.13 0.87 15.15
C GLY A 168 -4.14 1.38 16.20
N ARG A 169 -3.10 0.60 16.49
CA ARG A 169 -1.99 0.95 17.37
C ARG A 169 -0.70 0.50 16.70
N ARG A 170 -0.02 1.47 16.10
CA ARG A 170 1.30 1.28 15.52
C ARG A 170 2.30 0.99 16.66
N SER A 171 3.11 -0.06 16.54
CA SER A 171 4.15 -0.36 17.56
C SER A 171 5.13 0.80 17.71
N ALA A 172 5.90 0.85 18.81
CA ALA A 172 6.94 1.86 19.04
C ALA A 172 7.91 2.07 17.84
N SER A 173 8.06 1.05 16.99
CA SER A 173 8.87 1.06 15.77
C SER A 173 8.35 1.99 14.66
N TRP A 174 7.05 2.26 14.59
CA TRP A 174 6.47 3.19 13.60
C TRP A 174 6.83 4.64 13.88
N ARG A 175 6.91 5.03 15.16
CA ARG A 175 7.40 6.34 15.56
C ARG A 175 8.86 6.51 15.15
N TRP A 176 9.69 5.46 15.22
CA TRP A 176 11.07 5.48 14.74
C TRP A 176 11.17 5.86 13.26
N SER A 177 10.30 5.29 12.41
CA SER A 177 10.20 5.64 10.99
C SER A 177 9.72 7.08 10.78
N VAL A 178 8.76 7.54 11.60
CA VAL A 178 8.27 8.93 11.59
C VAL A 178 9.33 9.93 12.06
N THR A 179 10.15 9.60 13.06
CA THR A 179 11.26 10.46 13.53
C THR A 179 12.43 10.55 12.54
N ARG A 180 12.59 9.57 11.64
CA ARG A 180 13.50 9.67 10.49
C ARG A 180 12.90 10.46 9.31
N SER A 181 11.59 10.65 9.30
CA SER A 181 10.89 11.39 8.24
C SER A 181 10.90 12.89 8.54
N SER A 182 11.18 13.69 7.53
CA SER A 182 11.29 15.15 7.67
C SER A 182 9.95 15.86 7.88
N ALA A 183 8.83 15.22 7.54
CA ALA A 183 7.48 15.71 7.84
C ALA A 183 6.44 14.59 7.76
N VAL A 184 5.47 14.62 8.69
CA VAL A 184 4.25 13.79 8.63
C VAL A 184 3.04 14.70 8.58
N PHE A 185 2.26 14.62 7.51
CA PHE A 185 1.01 15.36 7.36
C PHE A 185 -0.16 14.40 7.45
N THR A 186 -1.06 14.58 8.43
CA THR A 186 -2.30 13.80 8.50
C THR A 186 -3.47 14.66 8.05
N ILE A 187 -4.24 14.19 7.06
CA ILE A 187 -5.46 14.86 6.60
C ILE A 187 -6.66 14.05 7.11
N PRO A 188 -7.40 14.54 8.14
CA PRO A 188 -8.54 13.82 8.70
C PRO A 188 -9.71 13.77 7.72
N ALA A 189 -10.14 12.56 7.37
CA ALA A 189 -11.38 12.32 6.62
C ALA A 189 -12.59 12.50 7.55
N SER A 190 -13.15 13.71 7.65
CA SER A 190 -14.31 13.96 8.50
C SER A 190 -15.62 13.58 7.80
N GLY A 191 -16.24 12.50 8.27
CA GLY A 191 -17.65 12.16 8.07
C GLY A 191 -18.29 11.83 9.42
N LEU A 192 -19.15 12.74 9.91
CA LEU A 192 -20.16 12.60 10.97
C LEU A 192 -19.90 11.57 12.10
N ALA A 193 -19.12 11.96 13.11
CA ALA A 193 -19.34 11.55 14.50
C ALA A 193 -18.91 12.68 15.44
N GLY A 194 -19.69 13.76 15.45
CA GLY A 194 -19.44 14.89 16.34
C GLY A 194 -20.03 14.66 17.73
N ARG A 195 -19.19 14.80 18.77
CA ARG A 195 -19.47 15.68 19.92
C ARG A 195 -18.17 16.29 20.45
N ARG A 196 -17.79 17.45 19.91
CA ARG A 196 -17.43 18.70 20.62
C ARG A 196 -16.76 19.71 19.65
N THR A 197 -16.91 20.98 20.00
CA THR A 197 -16.95 22.20 19.18
C THR A 197 -15.64 22.60 18.45
N PRO A 198 -15.73 23.31 17.30
CA PRO A 198 -14.58 23.68 16.47
C PRO A 198 -14.01 25.06 16.81
N ARG A 199 -12.67 25.19 16.81
CA ARG A 199 -11.97 26.47 16.67
C ARG A 199 -11.66 26.67 15.19
N ARG A 200 -12.23 27.73 14.60
CA ARG A 200 -12.17 28.03 13.15
C ARG A 200 -10.75 28.43 12.71
N TYR A 201 -10.25 27.80 11.67
CA TYR A 201 -9.43 28.47 10.64
C TYR A 201 -10.07 28.16 9.29
N GLY A 202 -10.35 29.21 8.51
CA GLY A 202 -11.11 29.12 7.28
C GLY A 202 -10.24 28.93 6.05
N MET A 203 -10.68 28.08 5.12
CA MET A 203 -10.67 28.36 3.68
C MET A 203 -11.56 27.37 2.91
N LYS A 204 -11.81 27.70 1.65
CA LYS A 204 -13.06 27.53 0.89
C LYS A 204 -13.37 26.12 0.38
N ARG A 205 -14.67 25.83 0.26
CA ARG A 205 -15.31 24.63 -0.32
C ARG A 205 -14.98 24.44 -1.80
N ARG A 206 -14.72 23.19 -2.23
CA ARG A 206 -15.36 22.45 -3.36
C ARG A 206 -14.70 21.06 -3.52
N ALA A 207 -15.55 20.02 -3.57
CA ALA A 207 -15.47 18.66 -4.17
C ALA A 207 -14.09 17.94 -4.37
N ALA A 208 -13.92 16.63 -4.33
CA ALA A 208 -14.66 15.44 -3.90
C ALA A 208 -13.71 14.22 -4.09
N ARG A 209 -13.90 13.16 -3.28
CA ARG A 209 -13.61 11.72 -3.54
C ARG A 209 -12.16 11.19 -3.41
N TRP A 210 -12.12 9.94 -2.91
CA TRP A 210 -11.06 9.22 -2.17
C TRP A 210 -10.03 8.46 -3.03
N LEU A 211 -8.78 8.29 -2.52
CA LEU A 211 -7.97 7.04 -2.51
C LEU A 211 -6.67 7.25 -1.69
N SER A 212 -6.23 6.26 -0.90
CA SER A 212 -5.09 6.38 0.02
C SER A 212 -3.74 6.49 -0.70
N LEU A 213 -3.18 7.70 -0.59
CA LEU A 213 -1.78 8.08 -0.41
C LEU A 213 -0.68 7.69 -1.43
N LYS A 214 -0.27 8.69 -2.21
CA LYS A 214 1.05 8.80 -2.86
C LYS A 214 2.13 9.28 -1.86
N ILE A 215 3.16 8.47 -1.62
CA ILE A 215 4.44 9.00 -1.10
C ILE A 215 5.06 9.77 -2.26
N TRP A 216 5.11 11.11 -2.16
CA TRP A 216 5.83 11.95 -3.11
C TRP A 216 7.28 12.13 -2.66
N ARG A 217 8.19 11.94 -3.63
CA ARG A 217 9.55 12.49 -3.62
C ARG A 217 9.42 13.96 -4.02
N CYS A 218 9.98 14.88 -3.23
CA CYS A 218 10.34 16.21 -3.73
C CYS A 218 11.72 16.13 -4.36
#